data_AF-A0A103YI10-F1
#
_entry.id   AF-A0A103YI10-F1
#
_cell.length_a   1.000
_cell.length_b   1.000
_cell.length_c   1.000
_cell.angle_alpha   90.00
_cell.angle_beta   90.00
_cell.angle_gamma   90.00
#
_symmetry.space_group_name_H-M   'P 1'
#
loop_
_entity.id
_entity.type
_entity.pdbx_description
1 polymer ?
#
loop_
_entity_poly.entity_id
_entity_poly.type
_entity_poly.pdbx_seq_one_letter_code
_entity_poly.pdbx_strand_id
1 'polypeptide(L)' 'MSVNYQERFSAAVEDFLKGREGQRIMRLIDRPLRPTMLKGFYHETQILSWVLSYDGLHPPDSLAVTAAGIAV' A
#
# COMPACT_ATOMS: atom_id res chain seq x y z
N MET A 1 0.09 -1.77 -14.25
CA MET A 1 0.19 -1.18 -12.90
C MET A 1 0.51 -2.29 -11.93
N SER A 2 1.62 -2.15 -11.20
CA SER A 2 2.09 -3.12 -10.21
C SER A 2 2.17 -2.44 -8.85
N VAL A 3 1.56 -3.01 -7.82
CA VAL A 3 1.57 -2.45 -6.45
C VAL A 3 2.39 -3.35 -5.56
N ASN A 4 3.40 -2.80 -4.88
CA ASN A 4 4.18 -3.48 -3.86
C ASN A 4 3.91 -2.84 -2.51
N TYR A 5 3.55 -3.67 -1.54
CA TYR A 5 3.33 -3.25 -0.17
C TYR A 5 4.33 -3.97 0.74
N GLN A 6 5.05 -3.20 1.57
CA GLN A 6 6.02 -3.74 2.51
C GLN A 6 6.01 -2.95 3.82
N GLU A 7 5.84 -3.67 4.92
CA GLU A 7 5.99 -3.13 6.27
C GLU A 7 7.44 -3.27 6.71
N ARG A 8 8.05 -2.17 7.16
CA ARG A 8 9.40 -2.26 7.74
C ARG A 8 9.30 -2.76 9.17
N PHE A 9 10.19 -3.68 9.55
CA PHE A 9 10.30 -4.17 10.92
C PHE A 9 10.54 -3.06 11.95
N SER A 10 11.16 -1.95 11.54
CA SER A 10 11.36 -0.76 12.38
C SER A 10 10.08 0.05 12.63
N ALA A 11 8.99 -0.23 11.94
CA ALA A 11 7.76 0.57 12.00
C ALA A 11 6.92 0.30 13.25
N ALA A 12 7.15 -0.82 13.93
CA ALA A 12 6.53 -1.15 15.21
C ALA A 12 7.61 -1.60 16.19
N VAL A 13 7.45 -1.23 17.47
CA VAL A 13 8.40 -1.57 18.53
C VAL A 13 8.28 -3.03 18.97
N GLU A 14 7.23 -3.75 18.56
CA GLU A 14 7.03 -5.15 18.94
C GLU A 14 6.32 -5.97 17.84
N ASP A 15 6.96 -7.09 17.50
CA ASP A 15 6.49 -8.34 16.88
C ASP A 15 5.32 -8.35 15.86
N PHE A 16 5.24 -7.36 14.96
CA PHE A 16 4.28 -7.43 13.85
C PHE A 16 4.82 -8.18 12.64
N LEU A 17 5.05 -9.49 12.81
CA LEU A 17 5.33 -10.44 11.73
C LEU A 17 4.02 -10.88 11.04
N LYS A 18 3.31 -9.96 10.38
CA LYS A 18 2.16 -10.30 9.52
C LYS A 18 2.54 -10.29 8.04
N GLY A 19 3.47 -11.17 7.66
CA GLY A 19 3.82 -11.44 6.25
C GLY A 19 2.66 -11.99 5.39
N ARG A 20 1.45 -12.20 5.96
CA ARG A 20 0.28 -12.75 5.27
C ARG A 20 -0.77 -11.72 4.84
N GLU A 21 -0.80 -10.52 5.41
CA GLU A 21 -1.88 -9.55 5.09
C GLU A 21 -1.49 -8.55 3.98
N GLY A 22 -0.21 -8.43 3.63
CA GLY A 22 0.26 -7.53 2.57
C GLY A 22 -0.40 -7.75 1.21
N GLN A 23 -0.73 -8.99 0.86
CA GLN A 23 -1.41 -9.30 -0.41
C GLN A 23 -2.82 -8.69 -0.49
N ARG A 24 -3.52 -8.57 0.64
CA ARG A 24 -4.85 -7.96 0.71
C ARG A 24 -4.74 -6.45 0.53
N ILE A 25 -3.73 -5.83 1.13
CA ILE A 25 -3.49 -4.38 1.04
C ILE A 25 -3.10 -3.97 -0.38
N MET A 26 -2.26 -4.76 -1.07
CA MET A 26 -1.94 -4.53 -2.49
C MET A 26 -3.20 -4.50 -3.36
N ARG A 27 -4.14 -5.43 -3.13
CA ARG A 27 -5.42 -5.47 -3.85
C ARG A 27 -6.34 -4.31 -3.47
N LEU A 28 -6.31 -3.86 -2.22
CA LEU A 28 -7.08 -2.70 -1.74
C LEU A 28 -6.61 -1.39 -2.38
N ILE A 29 -5.31 -1.27 -2.67
CA ILE A 29 -4.73 -0.10 -3.36
C ILE A 29 -5.03 -0.15 -4.87
N ASP A 30 -4.82 -1.30 -5.52
CA ASP A 30 -4.93 -1.41 -6.98
C ASP A 30 -6.38 -1.24 -7.51
N ARG A 31 -7.36 -1.79 -6.79
CA ARG A 31 -8.79 -1.74 -7.19
C ARG A 31 -9.33 -0.32 -7.40
N PRO A 32 -9.15 0.65 -6.48
CA PRO A 32 -9.63 2.01 -6.66
C PRO A 32 -8.78 2.84 -7.63
N LEU A 33 -7.48 2.56 -7.76
CA LEU A 33 -6.57 3.36 -8.60
C LEU A 33 -6.65 3.03 -10.10
N ARG A 34 -6.95 1.77 -10.44
CA ARG A 34 -7.08 1.35 -11.85
C ARG A 34 -8.16 2.11 -12.64
N PRO A 35 -9.38 2.34 -12.13
CA PRO A 35 -10.39 3.09 -12.86
C PRO A 35 -10.12 4.60 -12.94
N THR A 36 -9.31 5.17 -12.02
CA THR A 36 -8.97 6.60 -12.03
C THR A 36 -7.91 6.96 -13.08
N MET A 37 -7.17 5.98 -13.61
CA MET A 37 -6.19 6.22 -14.67
C MET A 37 -6.88 6.62 -15.98
N LEU A 38 -6.26 7.56 -16.71
CA LEU A 38 -6.79 8.05 -17.98
C LEU A 38 -6.92 6.90 -19.00
N LYS A 39 -8.04 6.84 -19.73
CA LYS A 39 -8.24 5.83 -20.77
C LYS A 39 -7.14 5.95 -21.84
N GLY A 40 -6.40 4.87 -22.07
CA GLY A 40 -5.26 4.84 -22.99
C GLY A 40 -3.90 5.07 -22.32
N PHE A 41 -3.84 5.16 -20.98
CA PHE A 41 -2.58 5.18 -20.24
C PHE A 41 -1.96 3.78 -20.18
N TYR A 42 -0.99 3.51 -21.05
CA TYR A 42 -0.27 2.23 -21.14
C TYR A 42 1.13 2.26 -20.52
N HIS A 43 1.46 3.32 -19.77
CA HIS A 43 2.78 3.42 -19.17
C HIS A 43 2.93 2.43 -18.01
N GLU A 44 4.14 1.89 -17.86
CA GLU A 44 4.45 1.02 -16.75
C GLU A 44 4.46 1.83 -15.45
N THR A 45 3.45 1.63 -14.61
CA THR A 45 3.32 2.29 -13.30
C THR A 45 3.58 1.30 -12.20
N GLN A 46 4.55 1.60 -11.34
CA GLN A 46 4.86 0.82 -10.15
C GLN A 46 4.60 1.67 -8.90
N ILE A 47 3.73 1.20 -8.01
CA ILE A 47 3.48 1.80 -6.71
C ILE A 47 4.26 1.04 -5.65
N LEU A 48 5.04 1.76 -4.85
CA LEU A 48 5.79 1.25 -3.71
C LEU A 48 5.21 1.86 -2.43
N SER A 49 4.58 1.04 -1.60
CA SER A 49 4.01 1.46 -0.32
C SER A 49 4.84 0.89 0.82
N TRP A 50 5.49 1.78 1.57
CA TRP A 50 6.27 1.44 2.76
C TRP A 50 5.64 2.00 4.02
N VAL A 51 5.36 1.12 4.99
CA VAL A 51 4.99 1.57 6.33
C VAL A 51 6.27 1.82 7.11
N LEU A 52 6.48 3.09 7.47
CA LEU A 52 7.66 3.55 8.19
C LEU A 52 7.45 3.56 9.71
N SER A 53 6.24 3.89 10.15
CA SER A 53 5.82 3.87 11.55
C SER A 53 4.30 3.86 11.60
N TYR A 54 3.74 3.17 12.59
CA TYR A 54 2.31 3.24 12.93
C TYR A 54 2.11 3.01 14.43
N ASP A 55 0.93 3.35 14.94
CA ASP A 55 0.62 3.39 16.38
C ASP A 55 0.45 2.00 17.04
N GLY A 56 0.48 0.91 16.28
CA GLY A 56 0.27 -0.45 16.78
C GLY A 56 -1.18 -0.79 17.13
N LEU A 57 -2.07 0.21 17.19
CA LEU A 57 -3.47 0.06 17.56
C LEU A 57 -4.37 -0.07 16.34
N HIS A 58 -4.07 0.67 15.27
CA HIS A 58 -4.88 0.68 14.06
C HIS A 58 -4.11 0.05 12.88
N PRO A 59 -4.79 -0.73 12.03
CA PRO A 59 -4.15 -1.28 10.84
C PRO A 59 -3.82 -0.15 9.84
N PRO A 60 -2.62 -0.17 9.22
CA PRO A 60 -2.18 0.87 8.28
C PRO A 60 -2.87 0.82 6.90
N ASP A 61 -3.80 -0.12 6.66
CA ASP A 61 -4.48 -0.34 5.38
C ASP A 61 -5.09 0.93 4.77
N SER A 62 -5.80 1.71 5.61
CA SER A 62 -6.45 2.97 5.22
C SER A 62 -5.43 4.04 4.81
N LEU A 63 -4.33 4.12 5.56
CA LEU A 63 -3.24 5.06 5.30
C LEU A 63 -2.51 4.69 4.02
N ALA A 64 -2.31 3.40 3.76
CA ALA A 64 -1.67 2.91 2.55
C ALA A 64 -2.46 3.26 1.28
N VAL A 65 -3.79 3.12 1.31
CA VAL A 65 -4.66 3.50 0.18
C VAL A 65 -4.63 5.01 -0.06
N THR A 66 -4.73 5.80 1.01
CA THR A 66 -4.72 7.26 0.91
C THR A 66 -3.38 7.78 0.39
N ALA A 67 -2.27 7.24 0.91
CA ALA A 67 -0.93 7.60 0.46
C ALA A 67 -0.71 7.23 -1.02
N ALA A 68 -1.17 6.06 -1.45
CA ALA A 68 -1.09 5.66 -2.86
C ALA A 68 -1.94 6.54 -3.78
N GLY A 69 -3.09 7.02 -3.30
CA GLY A 69 -3.93 7.97 -4.04
C GLY A 69 -3.31 9.35 -4.21
N ILE A 70 -2.54 9.84 -3.23
CA ILE A 70 -1.83 11.12 -3.30
C ILE A 70 -0.57 11.01 -4.19
N ALA A 71 0.05 9.83 -4.22
CA ALA A 71 1.29 9.61 -4.97
C ALA A 71 1.10 9.51 -6.49
N VAL A 72 -0.12 9.30 -6.96
CA VAL A 72 -0.50 9.16 -8.38
C VAL A 72 -1.15 10.44 -8.87
#